data_AF-A0A2E5YHP5-F1
#
_entry.id   AF-A0A2E5YHP5-F1
#
_cell.length_a   1.000
_cell.length_b   1.000
_cell.length_c   1.000
_cell.angle_alpha   90.00
_cell.angle_beta   90.00
_cell.angle_gamma   90.00
#
_symmetry.space_group_name_H-M   'P 1'
#
loop_
_entity.id
_entity.type
_entity.pdbx_description
1 polymer ?
#
loop_
_entity_poly.entity_id
_entity_poly.type
_entity_poly.pdbx_seq_one_letter_code
_entity_poly.pdbx_strand_id
1 'polypeptide(L)'
;MRVPSSPGSSPRGEAWMHGECLPGPCGWVSISSMSTAALLVIGNEILSGKVRDTNSAFLAVELRKLGVDLERILTIPDEIDLIADETRALSHAYDFVFTSGGIGPTHDDMTMDGIAQAFGREIELHQSMVDRMARYSDKPLNDAMKKMAMIPAGADVLDVGGLWFPVVVVENVHILPGIPELFEKKFQSIQDRFSGVPFILRKLYVRESESDIADILNALLREFPELMLGSYPRMNEEHYRVMLTLESRNEGYVERATEMLVKNLPADAVFKVE
;
A
#
# COMPACT_ATOMS: atom_id res chain seq x y z
N MET A 1 51.38 43.22 40.06
CA MET A 1 51.56 44.69 39.99
C MET A 1 51.16 45.13 38.58
N ARG A 2 50.13 45.98 38.49
CA ARG A 2 49.69 46.85 37.36
C ARG A 2 49.37 46.25 35.97
N VAL A 3 48.09 46.38 35.61
CA VAL A 3 47.58 46.64 34.25
C VAL A 3 47.84 48.13 33.90
N PRO A 4 47.97 48.52 32.62
CA PRO A 4 46.81 49.09 31.88
C PRO A 4 46.81 48.76 30.35
N SER A 5 45.65 48.44 29.75
CA SER A 5 44.76 49.29 28.90
C SER A 5 44.96 49.20 27.37
N SER A 6 43.89 48.76 26.70
CA SER A 6 43.52 48.66 25.26
C SER A 6 43.56 50.01 24.47
N PRO A 7 43.12 50.19 23.18
CA PRO A 7 42.22 49.35 22.32
C PRO A 7 42.40 49.36 20.76
N GLY A 8 41.56 48.58 20.07
CA GLY A 8 41.12 48.74 18.65
C GLY A 8 41.78 47.76 17.68
N SER A 9 41.12 47.03 16.78
CA SER A 9 39.76 47.07 16.20
C SER A 9 39.47 45.71 15.50
N SER A 10 38.24 45.20 15.60
CA SER A 10 37.73 44.04 14.80
C SER A 10 37.07 44.53 13.47
N PRO A 11 36.39 43.71 12.63
CA PRO A 11 36.26 42.24 12.61
C PRO A 11 36.34 41.59 11.20
N ARG A 12 36.46 40.25 11.20
CA ARG A 12 35.79 39.22 10.36
C ARG A 12 36.55 37.90 10.63
N GLY A 13 36.07 36.94 11.42
CA GLY A 13 34.82 36.16 11.29
C GLY A 13 35.04 35.16 10.15
N GLU A 14 35.12 33.83 10.32
CA GLU A 14 34.20 32.96 11.04
C GLU A 14 34.90 31.66 11.51
N ALA A 15 34.56 31.23 12.73
CA ALA A 15 34.93 29.96 13.32
C ALA A 15 33.74 29.00 13.22
N TRP A 16 34.01 27.77 12.82
CA TRP A 16 33.05 26.66 12.85
C TRP A 16 32.90 26.21 14.30
N MET A 17 31.72 26.44 14.89
CA MET A 17 31.30 25.78 16.11
C MET A 17 29.88 25.23 15.95
N HIS A 18 29.79 23.94 16.25
CA HIS A 18 28.64 23.14 16.66
C HIS A 18 27.34 23.90 16.95
N GLY A 19 26.32 23.62 16.15
CA GLY A 19 24.92 23.91 16.45
C GLY A 19 24.19 22.62 16.80
N GLU A 20 23.85 22.48 18.07
CA GLU A 20 22.95 21.48 18.63
C GLU A 20 21.54 21.64 18.01
N CYS A 21 20.95 20.53 17.56
CA CYS A 21 19.58 20.51 17.04
C CYS A 21 18.61 20.21 18.18
N LEU A 22 17.82 21.20 18.59
CA LEU A 22 16.70 21.01 19.54
C LEU A 22 15.51 20.33 18.84
N PRO A 23 14.72 19.49 19.53
CA PRO A 23 13.55 18.83 18.93
C PRO A 23 12.35 19.79 18.93
N GLY A 24 11.84 20.07 17.73
CA GLY A 24 10.59 20.79 17.46
C GLY A 24 9.74 20.01 16.46
N PRO A 25 8.41 20.26 16.39
CA PRO A 25 7.41 19.28 15.98
C PRO A 25 7.59 18.89 14.51
N CYS A 26 7.74 17.59 14.27
CA CYS A 26 7.97 16.99 12.96
C CYS A 26 6.73 17.17 12.07
N GLY A 27 6.67 18.31 11.39
CA GLY A 27 5.92 18.51 10.17
C GLY A 27 6.87 18.41 8.97
N TRP A 28 6.25 18.32 7.80
CA TRP A 28 6.84 18.34 6.45
C TRP A 28 7.30 16.96 5.94
N VAL A 29 6.32 16.17 5.48
CA VAL A 29 6.57 15.12 4.47
C VAL A 29 7.14 15.82 3.23
N SER A 30 8.40 15.51 2.96
CA SER A 30 9.21 16.03 1.86
C SER A 30 8.82 15.35 0.54
N ILE A 31 8.79 16.14 -0.54
CA ILE A 31 8.81 15.80 -1.98
C ILE A 31 8.39 14.36 -2.33
N SER A 32 7.20 14.22 -2.93
CA SER A 32 6.56 13.00 -3.45
C SER A 32 7.51 11.94 -4.04
N SER A 33 8.06 11.08 -3.20
CA SER A 33 8.64 9.80 -3.60
C SER A 33 7.50 8.85 -3.95
N MET A 34 7.72 7.96 -4.93
CA MET A 34 6.73 6.94 -5.27
C MET A 34 6.67 5.93 -4.12
N SER A 35 5.64 6.04 -3.28
CA SER A 35 5.47 5.14 -2.15
C SER A 35 5.17 3.73 -2.65
N THR A 36 5.91 2.77 -2.11
CA THR A 36 5.80 1.35 -2.45
C THR A 36 5.05 0.59 -1.37
N ALA A 37 4.35 -0.47 -1.76
CA ALA A 37 3.60 -1.31 -0.86
C ALA A 37 3.75 -2.80 -1.19
N ALA A 38 3.61 -3.63 -0.16
CA ALA A 38 3.42 -5.06 -0.29
C ALA A 38 2.22 -5.55 0.53
N LEU A 39 1.63 -6.68 0.10
CA LEU A 39 0.56 -7.36 0.79
C LEU A 39 0.99 -8.79 1.16
N LEU A 40 0.84 -9.14 2.43
CA LEU A 40 1.01 -10.49 2.96
C LEU A 40 -0.35 -11.09 3.31
N VAL A 41 -0.84 -11.98 2.46
CA VAL A 41 -2.07 -12.75 2.68
C VAL A 41 -1.72 -14.00 3.49
N ILE A 42 -2.38 -14.17 4.63
CA ILE A 42 -2.11 -15.23 5.60
C ILE A 42 -3.39 -16.04 5.74
N GLY A 43 -3.37 -17.28 5.26
CA GLY A 43 -4.54 -18.16 5.32
C GLY A 43 -4.41 -19.42 4.47
N ASN A 44 -4.46 -20.58 5.13
CA ASN A 44 -4.42 -21.90 4.49
C ASN A 44 -5.59 -22.13 3.49
N GLU A 45 -6.75 -21.51 3.73
CA GLU A 45 -7.93 -21.58 2.88
C GLU A 45 -7.74 -20.88 1.53
N ILE A 46 -6.87 -19.87 1.46
CA ILE A 46 -6.50 -19.20 0.22
C ILE A 46 -5.59 -20.12 -0.59
N LEU A 47 -4.55 -20.66 0.04
CA LEU A 47 -3.62 -21.58 -0.62
C LEU A 47 -4.30 -22.88 -1.11
N SER A 48 -5.29 -23.37 -0.36
CA SER A 48 -6.07 -24.54 -0.75
C SER A 48 -7.21 -24.23 -1.75
N GLY A 49 -7.42 -22.96 -2.10
CA GLY A 49 -8.45 -22.53 -3.04
C GLY A 49 -9.90 -22.68 -2.54
N LYS A 50 -10.10 -22.91 -1.24
CA LYS A 50 -11.44 -22.99 -0.62
C LYS A 50 -12.11 -21.62 -0.59
N VAL A 51 -11.30 -20.58 -0.42
CA VAL A 51 -11.72 -19.19 -0.45
C VAL A 51 -10.94 -18.49 -1.54
N ARG A 52 -11.64 -17.72 -2.37
CA ARG A 52 -11.00 -16.87 -3.37
C ARG A 52 -10.53 -15.59 -2.69
N ASP A 53 -9.25 -15.26 -2.87
CA ASP A 53 -8.73 -13.97 -2.43
C ASP A 53 -9.30 -12.83 -3.27
N THR A 54 -10.14 -12.01 -2.63
CA THR A 54 -10.66 -10.75 -3.18
C THR A 54 -10.00 -9.52 -2.56
N ASN A 55 -9.31 -9.68 -1.42
CA ASN A 55 -8.71 -8.58 -0.67
C ASN A 55 -7.50 -8.02 -1.42
N SER A 56 -6.70 -8.88 -2.03
CA SER A 56 -5.58 -8.46 -2.88
C SER A 56 -6.04 -7.62 -4.06
N ALA A 57 -7.12 -8.04 -4.75
CA ALA A 57 -7.66 -7.31 -5.88
C ALA A 57 -8.23 -5.95 -5.45
N PHE A 58 -8.96 -5.90 -4.34
CA PHE A 58 -9.45 -4.66 -3.77
C PHE A 58 -8.31 -3.70 -3.41
N LEU A 59 -7.31 -4.17 -2.66
CA LEU A 59 -6.19 -3.34 -2.21
C LEU A 59 -5.40 -2.79 -3.40
N ALA A 60 -5.14 -3.61 -4.43
CA ALA A 60 -4.45 -3.18 -5.63
C ALA A 60 -5.16 -2.00 -6.32
N VAL A 61 -6.50 -2.04 -6.41
CA VAL A 61 -7.30 -0.96 -6.99
C VAL A 61 -7.23 0.29 -6.14
N GLU A 62 -7.38 0.18 -4.82
CA GLU A 62 -7.41 1.34 -3.95
C GLU A 62 -6.03 2.02 -3.84
N LEU A 63 -4.94 1.26 -3.66
CA LEU A 63 -3.60 1.82 -3.63
C LEU A 63 -3.24 2.50 -4.96
N ARG A 64 -3.67 1.94 -6.09
CA ARG A 64 -3.49 2.57 -7.41
C ARG A 64 -4.17 3.93 -7.52
N LYS A 65 -5.39 4.08 -6.98
CA LYS A 65 -6.09 5.38 -6.91
C LYS A 65 -5.35 6.38 -6.02
N LEU A 66 -4.76 5.90 -4.93
CA LEU A 66 -3.98 6.70 -4.00
C LEU A 66 -2.58 7.05 -4.54
N GLY A 67 -2.14 6.45 -5.66
CA GLY A 67 -0.82 6.67 -6.23
C GLY A 67 0.31 5.92 -5.53
N VAL A 68 -0.03 4.83 -4.83
CA VAL A 68 0.90 3.91 -4.15
C VAL A 68 1.09 2.66 -5.00
N ASP A 69 2.34 2.27 -5.21
CA ASP A 69 2.69 1.10 -6.03
C ASP A 69 2.62 -0.17 -5.20
N LEU A 70 1.60 -1.00 -5.40
CA LEU A 70 1.57 -2.35 -4.85
C LEU A 70 2.49 -3.25 -5.70
N GLU A 71 3.72 -3.44 -5.25
CA GLU A 71 4.77 -4.12 -6.02
C GLU A 71 4.83 -5.63 -5.74
N ARG A 72 4.29 -6.09 -4.61
CA ARG A 72 4.35 -7.50 -4.22
C ARG A 72 3.11 -7.94 -3.45
N ILE A 73 2.62 -9.12 -3.80
CA ILE A 73 1.62 -9.86 -3.01
C ILE A 73 2.20 -11.26 -2.75
N LEU A 74 2.22 -11.67 -1.49
CA LEU A 74 2.57 -13.02 -1.06
C LEU A 74 1.38 -13.67 -0.37
N THR A 75 1.16 -14.96 -0.61
CA THR A 75 0.18 -15.77 0.10
C THR A 75 0.90 -16.89 0.82
N ILE A 76 0.74 -16.99 2.13
CA ILE A 76 1.44 -17.94 2.99
C ILE A 76 0.48 -18.67 3.94
N PRO A 77 0.83 -19.88 4.44
CA PRO A 77 0.08 -20.55 5.48
C PRO A 77 0.15 -19.80 6.83
N ASP A 78 -0.76 -20.17 7.73
CA ASP A 78 -0.79 -19.71 9.13
C ASP A 78 0.35 -20.35 9.96
N GLU A 79 1.59 -19.96 9.69
CA GLU A 79 2.80 -20.46 10.36
C GLU A 79 3.64 -19.29 10.90
N ILE A 80 3.85 -19.25 12.22
CA ILE A 80 4.49 -18.11 12.92
C ILE A 80 5.86 -17.77 12.31
N ASP A 81 6.74 -18.76 12.12
CA ASP A 81 8.10 -18.53 11.61
C ASP A 81 8.07 -17.92 10.20
N LEU A 82 7.18 -18.41 9.34
CA LEU A 82 7.04 -17.92 7.98
C LEU A 82 6.42 -16.52 7.93
N ILE A 83 5.38 -16.28 8.73
CA ILE A 83 4.81 -14.93 8.91
C ILE A 83 5.90 -13.97 9.37
N ALA A 84 6.74 -14.37 10.33
CA ALA A 84 7.79 -13.53 10.87
C ALA A 84 8.86 -13.18 9.82
N ASP A 85 9.33 -14.17 9.07
CA ASP A 85 10.38 -13.99 8.08
C ASP A 85 9.91 -13.14 6.89
N GLU A 86 8.73 -13.42 6.35
CA GLU A 86 8.15 -12.63 5.25
C GLU A 86 7.76 -11.22 5.70
N THR A 87 7.19 -11.06 6.91
CA THR A 87 6.92 -9.73 7.47
C THR A 87 8.19 -8.89 7.54
N ARG A 88 9.27 -9.45 8.08
CA ARG A 88 10.56 -8.75 8.20
C ARG A 88 11.14 -8.38 6.84
N ALA A 89 11.09 -9.31 5.89
CA ALA A 89 11.60 -9.08 4.54
C ALA A 89 10.81 -7.99 3.79
N LEU A 90 9.47 -8.04 3.85
CA LEU A 90 8.61 -7.05 3.22
C LEU A 90 8.73 -5.67 3.90
N SER A 91 8.73 -5.63 5.23
CA SER A 91 8.85 -4.39 6.02
C SER A 91 10.14 -3.63 5.71
N HIS A 92 11.24 -4.36 5.51
CA HIS A 92 12.52 -3.77 5.12
C HIS A 92 12.54 -3.29 3.65
N ALA A 93 11.78 -3.93 2.76
CA ALA A 93 11.86 -3.69 1.31
C ALA A 93 10.87 -2.63 0.79
N TYR A 94 9.80 -2.34 1.54
CA TYR A 94 8.67 -1.52 1.08
C TYR A 94 8.31 -0.44 2.09
N ASP A 95 7.76 0.68 1.62
CA ASP A 95 7.34 1.77 2.51
C ASP A 95 6.15 1.35 3.39
N PHE A 96 5.22 0.58 2.82
CA PHE A 96 4.04 0.06 3.53
C PHE A 96 3.89 -1.45 3.34
N VAL A 97 3.56 -2.14 4.42
CA VAL A 97 3.12 -3.54 4.36
C VAL A 97 1.69 -3.62 4.86
N PHE A 98 0.85 -4.36 4.16
CA PHE A 98 -0.50 -4.70 4.59
C PHE A 98 -0.55 -6.20 4.82
N THR A 99 -1.29 -6.65 5.83
CA THR A 99 -1.61 -8.07 5.98
C THR A 99 -3.08 -8.32 5.66
N SER A 100 -3.44 -9.57 5.35
CA SER A 100 -4.83 -9.99 5.29
C SER A 100 -4.98 -11.39 5.89
N GLY A 101 -5.71 -11.51 7.00
CA GLY A 101 -6.00 -12.80 7.62
C GLY A 101 -5.26 -13.06 8.94
N GLY A 102 -5.62 -14.17 9.59
CA GLY A 102 -4.99 -14.69 10.81
C GLY A 102 -5.09 -13.82 12.08
N ILE A 103 -6.12 -12.98 12.21
CA ILE A 103 -6.34 -12.09 13.38
C ILE A 103 -7.61 -12.38 14.18
N GLY A 104 -8.28 -13.49 13.89
CA GLY A 104 -9.47 -13.92 14.60
C GLY A 104 -9.17 -14.52 15.99
N PRO A 105 -10.19 -15.12 16.62
CA PRO A 105 -10.09 -15.66 17.96
C PRO A 105 -9.58 -17.12 18.02
N THR A 106 -9.40 -17.80 16.89
CA THR A 106 -9.06 -19.23 16.86
C THR A 106 -7.56 -19.46 17.01
N HIS A 107 -7.13 -20.71 17.23
CA HIS A 107 -5.74 -21.03 17.57
C HIS A 107 -4.80 -20.95 16.36
N ASP A 108 -5.36 -21.12 15.17
CA ASP A 108 -4.75 -20.94 13.86
C ASP A 108 -4.62 -19.46 13.45
N ASP A 109 -5.27 -18.53 14.15
CA ASP A 109 -4.99 -17.10 13.98
C ASP A 109 -3.64 -16.73 14.61
N MET A 110 -2.59 -16.68 13.78
CA MET A 110 -1.19 -16.53 14.19
C MET A 110 -0.51 -15.23 13.69
N THR A 111 -1.25 -14.33 13.03
CA THR A 111 -0.67 -13.11 12.42
C THR A 111 -0.02 -12.20 13.45
N MET A 112 -0.66 -11.95 14.59
CA MET A 112 -0.09 -11.09 15.64
C MET A 112 1.21 -11.69 16.22
N ASP A 113 1.22 -13.00 16.48
CA ASP A 113 2.38 -13.71 17.02
C ASP A 113 3.56 -13.70 16.03
N GLY A 114 3.30 -13.97 14.74
CA GLY A 114 4.31 -13.90 13.69
C GLY A 114 4.89 -12.49 13.54
N ILE A 115 4.06 -11.45 13.58
CA ILE A 115 4.52 -10.05 13.51
C ILE A 115 5.32 -9.65 14.75
N ALA A 116 4.90 -10.07 15.95
CA ALA A 116 5.67 -9.89 17.17
C ALA A 116 7.06 -10.53 17.03
N GLN A 117 7.13 -11.77 16.55
CA GLN A 117 8.40 -12.47 16.31
C GLN A 117 9.25 -11.79 15.24
N ALA A 118 8.65 -11.23 14.18
CA ALA A 118 9.36 -10.51 13.13
C ALA A 118 10.25 -9.39 13.69
N PHE A 119 9.71 -8.66 14.68
CA PHE A 119 10.30 -7.47 15.28
C PHE A 119 10.85 -7.68 16.70
N GLY A 120 10.88 -8.93 17.19
CA GLY A 120 11.38 -9.25 18.54
C GLY A 120 10.59 -8.60 19.67
N ARG A 121 9.26 -8.46 19.50
CA ARG A 121 8.35 -7.86 20.48
C ARG A 121 7.63 -8.95 21.27
N GLU A 122 7.33 -8.66 22.53
CA GLU A 122 6.42 -9.51 23.32
C GLU A 122 4.97 -9.24 22.91
N ILE A 123 4.08 -10.19 23.18
CA ILE A 123 2.62 -10.02 23.00
C ILE A 123 2.01 -9.61 24.33
N GLU A 124 1.26 -8.51 24.35
CA GLU A 124 0.61 -7.98 25.56
C GLU A 124 -0.87 -7.66 25.35
N LEU A 125 -1.63 -7.67 26.45
CA LEU A 125 -3.05 -7.33 26.42
C LEU A 125 -3.22 -5.81 26.29
N HIS A 126 -3.82 -5.36 25.19
CA HIS A 126 -4.09 -3.94 24.99
C HIS A 126 -5.45 -3.54 25.58
N GLN A 127 -5.42 -2.91 26.76
CA GLN A 127 -6.65 -2.61 27.51
C GLN A 127 -7.66 -1.75 26.72
N SER A 128 -7.22 -0.79 25.89
CA SER A 128 -8.16 0.02 25.11
C SER A 128 -8.93 -0.79 24.06
N MET A 129 -8.34 -1.88 23.54
CA MET A 129 -9.00 -2.80 22.64
C MET A 129 -10.04 -3.62 23.39
N VAL A 130 -9.69 -4.13 24.57
CA VAL A 130 -10.64 -4.82 25.46
C VAL A 130 -11.84 -3.92 25.78
N ASP A 131 -11.60 -2.68 26.19
CA ASP A 131 -12.65 -1.73 26.53
C ASP A 131 -13.54 -1.42 25.31
N ARG A 132 -12.95 -1.33 24.13
CA ARG A 132 -13.69 -1.13 22.88
C ARG A 132 -14.56 -2.33 22.55
N MET A 133 -13.99 -3.52 22.56
CA MET A 133 -14.71 -4.77 22.32
C MET A 133 -15.90 -4.92 23.27
N ALA A 134 -15.71 -4.56 24.55
CA ALA A 134 -16.76 -4.59 25.56
C ALA A 134 -17.90 -3.62 25.25
N ARG A 135 -17.62 -2.43 24.69
CA ARG A 135 -18.67 -1.48 24.26
C ARG A 135 -19.55 -2.00 23.12
N TYR A 136 -19.05 -2.92 22.32
CA TYR A 136 -19.76 -3.51 21.18
C TYR A 136 -20.33 -4.91 21.48
N SER A 137 -20.20 -5.38 22.72
CA SER A 137 -20.69 -6.70 23.12
C SER A 137 -21.80 -6.59 24.15
N ASP A 138 -22.91 -7.29 23.93
CA ASP A 138 -23.98 -7.44 24.92
C ASP A 138 -23.62 -8.44 26.04
N LYS A 139 -22.45 -9.08 25.95
CA LYS A 139 -21.97 -10.11 26.88
C LYS A 139 -20.55 -9.80 27.36
N PRO A 140 -20.16 -10.31 28.54
CA PRO A 140 -18.76 -10.26 28.96
C PRO A 140 -17.85 -10.93 27.92
N LEU A 141 -16.69 -10.31 27.66
CA LEU A 141 -15.70 -10.85 26.75
C LEU A 141 -15.13 -12.16 27.30
N ASN A 142 -15.21 -13.23 26.50
CA ASN A 142 -14.55 -14.49 26.80
C ASN A 142 -13.05 -14.43 26.46
N ASP A 143 -12.30 -15.47 26.83
CA ASP A 143 -10.84 -15.46 26.65
C ASP A 143 -10.41 -15.50 25.17
N ALA A 144 -11.23 -16.11 24.30
CA ALA A 144 -10.99 -16.09 22.85
C ALA A 144 -11.15 -14.68 22.26
N MET A 145 -12.10 -13.90 22.77
CA MET A 145 -12.24 -12.48 22.42
C MET A 145 -11.07 -11.66 22.97
N LYS A 146 -10.63 -11.93 24.20
CA LYS A 146 -9.46 -11.25 24.76
C LYS A 146 -8.17 -11.56 23.98
N LYS A 147 -8.04 -12.76 23.38
CA LYS A 147 -6.93 -13.08 22.46
C LYS A 147 -6.81 -12.06 21.33
N MET A 148 -7.93 -11.59 20.78
CA MET A 148 -7.93 -10.58 19.71
C MET A 148 -7.48 -9.18 20.18
N ALA A 149 -7.33 -8.97 21.49
CA ALA A 149 -6.74 -7.77 22.09
C ALA A 149 -5.28 -8.00 22.54
N MET A 150 -4.72 -9.19 22.31
CA MET A 150 -3.30 -9.47 22.51
C MET A 150 -2.54 -9.05 21.26
N ILE A 151 -1.69 -8.03 21.36
CA ILE A 151 -0.97 -7.45 20.21
C ILE A 151 0.52 -7.27 20.54
N PRO A 152 1.39 -7.07 19.55
CA PRO A 152 2.80 -6.78 19.80
C PRO A 152 2.97 -5.53 20.67
N ALA A 153 3.83 -5.61 21.68
CA ALA A 153 4.08 -4.52 22.62
C ALA A 153 4.54 -3.24 21.88
N GLY A 154 4.00 -2.10 22.30
CA GLY A 154 4.26 -0.81 21.66
C GLY A 154 3.76 -0.70 20.20
N ALA A 155 2.79 -1.53 19.80
CA ALA A 155 2.08 -1.35 18.54
C ALA A 155 1.19 -0.10 18.59
N ASP A 156 1.08 0.58 17.45
CA ASP A 156 0.13 1.67 17.28
C ASP A 156 -1.27 1.12 17.04
N VAL A 157 -2.26 1.73 17.70
CA VAL A 157 -3.66 1.34 17.58
C VAL A 157 -4.45 2.47 16.93
N LEU A 158 -4.78 2.30 15.64
CA LEU A 158 -5.56 3.27 14.88
C LEU A 158 -7.06 3.02 15.12
N ASP A 159 -7.62 3.82 16.01
CA ASP A 159 -9.03 3.81 16.34
C ASP A 159 -9.86 4.62 15.32
N VAL A 160 -10.14 3.99 14.18
CA VAL A 160 -10.92 4.58 13.08
C VAL A 160 -11.94 3.60 12.51
N GLY A 161 -12.96 4.14 11.83
CA GLY A 161 -13.94 3.36 11.06
C GLY A 161 -15.05 2.68 11.87
N GLY A 162 -15.25 3.03 13.15
CA GLY A 162 -16.47 2.69 13.90
C GLY A 162 -16.76 1.19 14.15
N LEU A 163 -15.81 0.30 13.86
CA LEU A 163 -15.90 -1.14 14.13
C LEU A 163 -15.33 -1.50 15.50
N TRP A 164 -15.73 -2.66 16.03
CA TRP A 164 -15.39 -3.14 17.37
C TRP A 164 -13.89 -3.40 17.61
N PHE A 165 -13.11 -3.60 16.55
CA PHE A 165 -11.64 -3.73 16.60
C PHE A 165 -10.98 -2.55 15.87
N PRO A 166 -9.78 -2.10 16.26
CA PRO A 166 -8.99 -1.07 15.56
C PRO A 166 -8.15 -1.66 14.40
N VAL A 167 -7.42 -0.81 13.67
CA VAL A 167 -6.26 -1.30 12.89
C VAL A 167 -5.03 -1.24 13.78
N VAL A 168 -4.29 -2.34 13.84
CA VAL A 168 -3.02 -2.42 14.57
C VAL A 168 -1.88 -2.19 13.59
N VAL A 169 -0.91 -1.37 13.99
CA VAL A 169 0.27 -1.06 13.18
C VAL A 169 1.53 -1.35 13.98
N VAL A 170 2.47 -2.07 13.35
CA VAL A 170 3.79 -2.36 13.92
C VAL A 170 4.83 -1.95 12.91
N GLU A 171 5.67 -0.99 13.24
CA GLU A 171 6.55 -0.30 12.27
C GLU A 171 5.71 0.25 11.09
N ASN A 172 5.92 -0.27 9.87
CA ASN A 172 5.16 0.06 8.67
C ASN A 172 4.14 -1.02 8.26
N VAL A 173 3.89 -2.01 9.13
CA VAL A 173 2.99 -3.15 8.88
C VAL A 173 1.59 -2.85 9.41
N HIS A 174 0.63 -2.75 8.51
CA HIS A 174 -0.79 -2.48 8.78
C HIS A 174 -1.57 -3.79 8.79
N ILE A 175 -2.05 -4.17 9.96
CA ILE A 175 -2.65 -5.48 10.19
C ILE A 175 -4.16 -5.40 9.94
N LEU A 176 -4.65 -6.10 8.91
CA LEU A 176 -6.05 -6.07 8.47
C LEU A 176 -6.68 -7.48 8.51
N PRO A 177 -8.02 -7.57 8.70
CA PRO A 177 -8.73 -8.84 8.79
C PRO A 177 -8.78 -9.61 7.46
N GLY A 178 -8.98 -10.92 7.51
CA GLY A 178 -9.20 -11.74 6.30
C GLY A 178 -10.60 -11.61 5.70
N ILE A 179 -11.61 -11.26 6.51
CA ILE A 179 -13.00 -11.14 6.05
C ILE A 179 -13.13 -9.91 5.12
N PRO A 180 -13.54 -10.08 3.84
CA PRO A 180 -13.51 -9.00 2.85
C PRO A 180 -14.21 -7.72 3.27
N GLU A 181 -15.45 -7.81 3.75
CA GLU A 181 -16.21 -6.63 4.18
C GLU A 181 -15.53 -5.86 5.31
N LEU A 182 -14.81 -6.56 6.20
CA LEU A 182 -14.07 -5.93 7.29
C LEU A 182 -12.74 -5.36 6.79
N PHE A 183 -12.07 -6.05 5.87
CA PHE A 183 -10.83 -5.59 5.25
C PHE A 183 -11.06 -4.26 4.53
N GLU A 184 -12.08 -4.20 3.67
CA GLU A 184 -12.43 -3.01 2.91
C GLU A 184 -12.77 -1.82 3.81
N LYS A 185 -13.66 -2.01 4.79
CA LYS A 185 -14.04 -0.96 5.76
C LYS A 185 -12.83 -0.47 6.55
N LYS A 186 -11.92 -1.37 6.93
CA LYS A 186 -10.73 -1.00 7.69
C LYS A 186 -9.70 -0.27 6.87
N PHE A 187 -9.40 -0.76 5.66
CA PHE A 187 -8.52 -0.04 4.74
C PHE A 187 -9.07 1.36 4.45
N GLN A 188 -10.36 1.49 4.08
CA GLN A 188 -11.00 2.78 3.83
C GLN A 188 -10.91 3.74 5.03
N SER A 189 -10.96 3.22 6.26
CA SER A 189 -10.85 4.05 7.45
C SER A 189 -9.45 4.64 7.70
N ILE A 190 -8.42 4.09 7.05
CA ILE A 190 -7.02 4.56 7.17
C ILE A 190 -6.46 5.10 5.84
N GLN A 191 -7.24 5.08 4.76
CA GLN A 191 -6.73 5.33 3.40
C GLN A 191 -6.09 6.72 3.22
N ASP A 192 -6.58 7.74 3.95
CA ASP A 192 -6.07 9.12 3.90
C ASP A 192 -4.62 9.25 4.38
N ARG A 193 -4.07 8.18 4.99
CA ARG A 193 -2.68 8.09 5.40
C ARG A 193 -1.74 7.72 4.25
N PHE A 194 -2.29 7.25 3.12
CA PHE A 194 -1.52 6.80 1.97
C PHE A 194 -1.78 7.72 0.79
N SER A 195 -0.71 8.31 0.27
CA SER A 195 -0.80 9.17 -0.90
C SER A 195 0.51 9.13 -1.67
N GLY A 196 0.41 9.10 -2.99
CA GLY A 196 1.50 9.27 -3.93
C GLY A 196 1.00 10.05 -5.15
N VAL A 197 1.62 9.81 -6.31
CA VAL A 197 1.19 10.44 -7.57
C VAL A 197 0.27 9.47 -8.29
N PRO A 198 -1.04 9.75 -8.41
CA PRO A 198 -1.99 8.82 -9.02
C PRO A 198 -1.66 8.52 -10.49
N PHE A 199 -2.06 7.34 -10.92
CA PHE A 199 -1.98 6.97 -12.33
C PHE A 199 -3.13 7.61 -13.12
N ILE A 200 -2.79 8.18 -14.26
CA ILE A 200 -3.75 8.54 -15.30
C ILE A 200 -3.91 7.32 -16.20
N LEU A 201 -5.15 6.87 -16.39
CA LEU A 201 -5.51 5.75 -17.26
C LEU A 201 -6.40 6.25 -18.39
N ARG A 202 -6.06 5.86 -19.62
CA ARG A 202 -6.94 5.91 -20.78
C ARG A 202 -7.18 4.50 -21.29
N LYS A 203 -8.43 4.21 -21.64
CA LYS A 203 -8.80 2.92 -22.25
C LYS A 203 -9.23 3.14 -23.69
N LEU A 204 -8.71 2.34 -24.60
CA LEU A 204 -9.13 2.33 -25.99
C LEU A 204 -9.69 0.96 -26.32
N TYR A 205 -10.85 0.96 -26.94
CA TYR A 205 -11.52 -0.26 -27.38
C TYR A 205 -11.36 -0.34 -28.89
N VAL A 206 -10.63 -1.36 -29.35
CA VAL A 206 -10.16 -1.48 -30.74
C VAL A 206 -10.78 -2.72 -31.40
N ARG A 207 -11.28 -2.56 -32.62
CA ARG A 207 -11.96 -3.60 -33.42
C ARG A 207 -11.00 -4.61 -34.04
N GLU A 208 -9.76 -4.20 -34.26
CA GLU A 208 -8.69 -5.04 -34.79
C GLU A 208 -8.19 -6.04 -33.75
N SER A 209 -7.61 -7.15 -34.20
CA SER A 209 -6.96 -8.08 -33.29
C SER A 209 -5.61 -7.55 -32.80
N GLU A 210 -5.11 -8.07 -31.68
CA GLU A 210 -3.81 -7.66 -31.12
C GLU A 210 -2.68 -7.88 -32.13
N SER A 211 -2.70 -8.98 -32.88
CA SER A 211 -1.69 -9.26 -33.90
C SER A 211 -1.71 -8.24 -35.05
N ASP A 212 -2.88 -7.71 -35.40
CA ASP A 212 -3.00 -6.74 -36.50
C ASP A 212 -2.40 -5.37 -36.13
N ILE A 213 -2.40 -5.03 -34.85
CA ILE A 213 -1.92 -3.73 -34.34
C ILE A 213 -0.59 -3.82 -33.60
N ALA A 214 0.00 -5.01 -33.46
CA ALA A 214 1.21 -5.24 -32.65
C ALA A 214 2.38 -4.32 -33.05
N ASP A 215 2.63 -4.13 -34.35
CA ASP A 215 3.70 -3.24 -34.83
C ASP A 215 3.46 -1.77 -34.48
N ILE A 216 2.19 -1.35 -34.46
CA ILE A 216 1.79 0.00 -34.04
C ILE A 216 2.03 0.17 -32.54
N LEU A 217 1.65 -0.83 -31.73
CA LEU A 217 1.89 -0.81 -30.28
C LEU A 217 3.40 -0.79 -29.95
N ASN A 218 4.19 -1.59 -30.66
CA ASN A 218 5.66 -1.61 -30.51
C ASN A 218 6.31 -0.29 -30.96
N ALA A 219 5.79 0.36 -32.01
CA ALA A 219 6.23 1.69 -32.40
C ALA A 219 5.88 2.75 -31.34
N LEU A 220 4.68 2.65 -30.75
CA LEU A 220 4.25 3.54 -29.66
C LEU A 220 5.18 3.42 -28.45
N LEU A 221 5.50 2.19 -28.01
CA LEU A 221 6.39 1.97 -26.87
C LEU A 221 7.83 2.42 -27.10
N ARG A 222 8.30 2.48 -28.36
CA ARG A 222 9.61 3.05 -28.69
C ARG A 222 9.63 4.58 -28.53
N GLU A 223 8.53 5.24 -28.87
CA GLU A 223 8.39 6.69 -28.71
C GLU A 223 8.06 7.08 -27.26
N PHE A 224 7.29 6.25 -26.57
CA PHE A 224 6.84 6.44 -25.20
C PHE A 224 7.34 5.33 -24.27
N PRO A 225 8.65 5.24 -23.98
CA PRO A 225 9.24 4.12 -23.24
C PRO A 225 8.76 4.01 -21.78
N GLU A 226 8.28 5.10 -21.18
CA GLU A 226 7.74 5.10 -19.81
C GLU A 226 6.22 4.83 -19.75
N LEU A 227 5.57 4.57 -20.90
CA LEU A 227 4.14 4.28 -20.94
C LEU A 227 3.90 2.84 -20.47
N MET A 228 3.03 2.65 -19.48
CA MET A 228 2.53 1.31 -19.19
C MET A 228 1.38 1.03 -20.14
N LEU A 229 1.68 0.24 -21.18
CA LEU A 229 0.70 -0.20 -22.16
C LEU A 229 0.21 -1.61 -21.80
N GLY A 230 -1.10 -1.75 -21.56
CA GLY A 230 -1.76 -3.03 -21.43
C GLY A 230 -2.57 -3.37 -22.68
N SER A 231 -2.62 -4.65 -23.03
CA SER A 231 -3.39 -5.19 -24.15
C SER A 231 -4.20 -6.38 -23.65
N TYR A 232 -5.53 -6.30 -23.79
CA TYR A 232 -6.47 -7.27 -23.26
C TYR A 232 -7.45 -7.74 -24.34
N PRO A 233 -7.12 -8.82 -25.06
CA PRO A 233 -8.01 -9.44 -26.04
C PRO A 233 -9.32 -9.93 -25.40
N ARG A 234 -10.43 -9.79 -26.13
CA ARG A 234 -11.76 -10.26 -25.74
C ARG A 234 -12.28 -11.28 -26.76
N MET A 235 -12.68 -12.45 -26.28
CA MET A 235 -13.14 -13.55 -27.13
C MET A 235 -14.63 -13.46 -27.50
N ASN A 236 -15.47 -12.84 -26.66
CA ASN A 236 -16.93 -12.88 -26.76
C ASN A 236 -17.56 -11.47 -26.75
N GLU A 237 -16.89 -10.51 -27.36
CA GLU A 237 -17.37 -9.13 -27.43
C GLU A 237 -17.79 -8.80 -28.86
N GLU A 238 -18.96 -8.18 -29.02
CA GLU A 238 -19.55 -7.94 -30.34
C GLU A 238 -18.93 -6.73 -31.04
N HIS A 239 -18.45 -5.75 -30.26
CA HIS A 239 -18.12 -4.42 -30.78
C HIS A 239 -16.62 -4.16 -30.93
N TYR A 240 -15.79 -4.79 -30.12
CA TYR A 240 -14.33 -4.62 -30.14
C TYR A 240 -13.64 -5.94 -29.82
N ARG A 241 -12.38 -6.08 -30.24
CA ARG A 241 -11.59 -7.31 -30.04
C ARG A 241 -10.51 -7.14 -28.99
N VAL A 242 -9.99 -5.93 -28.82
CA VAL A 242 -8.93 -5.64 -27.85
C VAL A 242 -9.28 -4.40 -27.04
N MET A 243 -9.14 -4.47 -25.72
CA MET A 243 -9.09 -3.30 -24.85
C MET A 243 -7.62 -2.98 -24.60
N LEU A 244 -7.19 -1.79 -24.97
CA LEU A 244 -5.87 -1.25 -24.66
C LEU A 244 -5.97 -0.32 -23.46
N THR A 245 -4.97 -0.34 -22.59
CA THR A 245 -4.83 0.61 -21.48
C THR A 245 -3.53 1.37 -21.62
N LEU A 246 -3.59 2.70 -21.57
CA LEU A 246 -2.43 3.57 -21.59
C LEU A 246 -2.37 4.27 -20.25
N GLU A 247 -1.28 4.02 -19.52
CA GLU A 247 -1.15 4.51 -18.16
C GLU A 247 0.19 5.22 -17.95
N SER A 248 0.15 6.36 -17.25
CA SER A 248 1.33 7.07 -16.75
C SER A 248 0.90 8.02 -15.64
N ARG A 249 1.85 8.51 -14.85
CA ARG A 249 1.65 9.54 -13.82
C ARG A 249 1.63 10.97 -14.40
N ASN A 250 1.88 11.12 -15.70
CA ASN A 250 1.87 12.39 -16.40
C ASN A 250 0.71 12.43 -17.40
N GLU A 251 -0.31 13.24 -17.12
CA GLU A 251 -1.50 13.37 -17.97
C GLU A 251 -1.16 13.75 -19.41
N GLY A 252 -0.35 14.79 -19.62
CA GLY A 252 0.05 15.21 -20.96
C GLY A 252 0.87 14.16 -21.70
N TYR A 253 1.59 13.28 -21.00
CA TYR A 253 2.29 12.15 -21.61
C TYR A 253 1.31 11.08 -22.11
N VAL A 254 0.30 10.73 -21.30
CA VAL A 254 -0.77 9.79 -21.72
C VAL A 254 -1.57 10.35 -22.88
N GLU A 255 -1.90 11.64 -22.86
CA GLU A 255 -2.66 12.30 -23.94
C GLU A 255 -1.90 12.22 -25.28
N ARG A 256 -0.63 12.62 -25.31
CA ARG A 256 0.19 12.52 -26.53
C ARG A 256 0.33 11.08 -27.03
N ALA A 257 0.52 10.12 -26.12
CA ALA A 257 0.58 8.71 -26.49
C ALA A 257 -0.74 8.21 -27.08
N THR A 258 -1.86 8.62 -26.47
CA THR A 258 -3.21 8.27 -26.94
C THR A 258 -3.48 8.86 -28.33
N GLU A 259 -3.16 10.13 -28.56
CA GLU A 259 -3.31 10.79 -29.85
C GLU A 259 -2.47 10.12 -30.94
N MET A 260 -1.20 9.79 -30.64
CA MET A 260 -0.34 9.08 -31.59
C MET A 260 -0.88 7.69 -31.90
N LEU A 261 -1.35 6.95 -30.91
CA LEU A 261 -1.93 5.63 -31.10
C LEU A 261 -3.18 5.70 -32.00
N VAL A 262 -4.13 6.56 -31.66
CA VAL A 262 -5.37 6.74 -32.45
C VAL A 262 -5.06 7.13 -33.89
N LYS A 263 -4.07 8.01 -34.11
CA LYS A 263 -3.67 8.45 -35.46
C LYS A 263 -3.07 7.32 -36.31
N ASN A 264 -2.36 6.37 -35.68
CA ASN A 264 -1.64 5.31 -36.39
C ASN A 264 -2.46 4.02 -36.52
N LEU A 265 -3.59 3.90 -35.82
CA LEU A 265 -4.53 2.79 -36.00
C LEU A 265 -5.25 2.90 -37.35
N PRO A 266 -5.71 1.77 -37.93
CA PRO A 266 -6.52 1.78 -39.14
C PRO A 266 -7.78 2.65 -38.99
N ALA A 267 -8.28 3.17 -40.12
CA ALA A 267 -9.53 3.93 -40.12
C ALA A 267 -10.67 3.08 -39.52
N ASP A 268 -11.50 3.70 -38.68
CA ASP A 268 -12.63 3.06 -37.97
C ASP A 268 -12.26 1.91 -37.00
N ALA A 269 -10.96 1.68 -36.74
CA ALA A 269 -10.50 0.67 -35.79
C ALA A 269 -10.88 1.00 -34.35
N VAL A 270 -10.98 2.28 -34.00
CA VAL A 270 -11.33 2.72 -32.64
C VAL A 270 -12.85 2.69 -32.47
N PHE A 271 -13.33 1.81 -31.61
CA PHE A 271 -14.73 1.76 -31.21
C PHE A 271 -15.07 2.84 -30.17
N LYS A 272 -14.21 3.00 -29.15
CA LYS A 272 -14.43 3.93 -28.03
C LYS A 272 -13.11 4.30 -27.35
N VAL A 273 -13.05 5.49 -26.78
CA VAL A 273 -11.98 5.93 -25.85
C VAL A 273 -12.63 6.36 -24.53
N GLU A 274 -12.05 5.97 -23.40
CA GLU A 274 -12.43 6.35 -22.03
C GLU A 274 -11.24 6.93 -21.25
#